data_AF-A0A640KIZ1-F1
#
_entry.id   AF-A0A640KIZ1-F1
#
_cell.length_a   1.000
_cell.length_b   1.000
_cell.length_c   1.000
_cell.angle_alpha   90.00
_cell.angle_beta   90.00
_cell.angle_gamma   90.00
#
_symmetry.space_group_name_H-M   'P 1'
#
loop_
_entity.id
_entity.type
_entity.pdbx_description
1 polymer ?
#
loop_
_entity_poly.entity_id
_entity_poly.type
_entity_poly.pdbx_seq_one_letter_code
_entity_poly.pdbx_strand_id
1 'polypeptide(L)'
;MLSQYLRKRVSVVTVDGRNLVGVLHAADQLLNIVLTSCVERIGAPYDVDDNAAAEEVSTVADEVSTAINRNDTARSTLPPLEEVQLGVMMLRGADVVSIAVIDVYEEAGTNVKDWRGRDMPPVTAVGKSW
;
A
#
# COMPACT_ATOMS: atom_id res chain seq x y z
N MET A 1 -15.47 -7.29 17.16
CA MET A 1 -14.70 -8.54 17.32
C MET A 1 -13.37 -8.40 16.57
N LEU A 2 -12.38 -7.78 17.20
CA LEU A 2 -11.01 -7.54 16.68
C LEU A 2 -9.93 -8.19 17.55
N SER A 3 -10.34 -8.78 18.68
CA SER A 3 -9.46 -9.38 19.68
C SER A 3 -8.54 -10.46 19.11
N GLN A 4 -8.98 -11.18 18.08
CA GLN A 4 -8.20 -12.20 17.38
C GLN A 4 -7.01 -11.67 16.56
N TYR A 5 -6.98 -10.36 16.29
CA TYR A 5 -5.91 -9.68 15.54
C TYR A 5 -4.95 -8.93 16.47
N LEU A 6 -5.23 -8.88 17.77
CA LEU A 6 -4.33 -8.27 18.74
C LEU A 6 -2.96 -8.95 18.72
N ARG A 7 -1.90 -8.14 18.77
CA ARG A 7 -0.50 -8.53 18.69
C ARG A 7 -0.09 -9.23 17.39
N LYS A 8 -0.93 -9.20 16.36
CA LYS A 8 -0.58 -9.67 15.02
C LYS A 8 -0.18 -8.49 14.14
N ARG A 9 0.63 -8.78 13.12
CA ARG A 9 0.92 -7.84 12.05
C ARG A 9 -0.31 -7.71 11.16
N VAL A 10 -0.76 -6.49 10.93
CA VAL A 10 -1.95 -6.17 10.15
C VAL A 10 -1.63 -5.11 9.11
N SER A 11 -2.30 -5.18 7.97
CA SER A 11 -2.44 -4.08 7.02
C SER A 11 -3.78 -3.40 7.27
N VAL A 12 -3.77 -2.08 7.37
CA VAL A 12 -4.92 -1.23 7.58
C VAL A 12 -5.03 -0.30 6.40
N VAL A 13 -6.21 -0.27 5.81
CA VAL A 13 -6.56 0.71 4.78
C VAL A 13 -7.35 1.84 5.43
N THR A 14 -6.96 3.08 5.14
CA THR A 14 -7.73 4.26 5.54
C THR A 14 -8.69 4.75 4.46
N VAL A 15 -9.63 5.61 4.84
CA VAL A 15 -10.60 6.25 3.93
C VAL A 15 -9.93 7.10 2.85
N ASP A 16 -8.74 7.63 3.13
CA ASP A 16 -7.94 8.42 2.18
C ASP A 16 -7.20 7.55 1.16
N GLY A 17 -7.26 6.22 1.29
CA GLY A 17 -6.56 5.27 0.41
C GLY A 17 -5.16 4.87 0.89
N ARG A 18 -4.74 5.30 2.09
CA ARG A 18 -3.40 5.00 2.64
C ARG A 18 -3.33 3.54 3.11
N ASN A 19 -2.16 2.91 2.92
CA ASN A 19 -1.89 1.55 3.38
C ASN A 19 -0.89 1.56 4.53
N LEU A 20 -1.37 1.21 5.72
CA LEU A 20 -0.60 1.22 6.96
C LEU A 20 -0.36 -0.20 7.44
N VAL A 21 0.90 -0.56 7.66
CA VAL A 21 1.30 -1.88 8.15
C VAL A 21 1.93 -1.73 9.51
N GLY A 22 1.42 -2.48 10.49
CA GLY A 22 1.92 -2.43 11.85
C GLY A 22 1.42 -3.58 12.69
N VAL A 23 1.75 -3.56 13.97
CA VAL A 23 1.24 -4.53 14.95
C VAL A 23 0.03 -3.92 15.66
N LEU A 24 -1.11 -4.60 15.62
CA LEU A 24 -2.32 -4.14 16.29
C LEU A 24 -2.16 -4.29 17.81
N HIS A 25 -2.00 -3.17 18.51
CA HIS A 25 -1.76 -3.17 19.96
C HIS A 25 -3.07 -3.11 20.75
N ALA A 26 -4.00 -2.28 20.31
CA ALA A 26 -5.31 -2.12 20.93
C ALA A 26 -6.38 -1.83 19.88
N ALA A 27 -7.61 -2.23 20.19
CA ALA A 27 -8.80 -1.94 19.39
C ALA A 27 -9.99 -1.78 20.33
N ASP A 28 -10.88 -0.84 20.03
CA ASP A 28 -12.14 -0.67 20.75
C ASP A 28 -13.36 -1.12 19.92
N GLN A 29 -14.56 -0.88 20.44
CA GLN A 29 -15.82 -1.25 19.77
C GLN A 29 -16.16 -0.34 18.58
N LEU A 30 -15.57 0.86 18.51
CA LEU A 30 -15.77 1.82 17.44
C LEU A 30 -14.69 1.73 16.36
N LEU A 31 -13.84 0.70 16.40
CA LEU A 31 -12.68 0.50 15.52
C LEU A 31 -11.59 1.57 15.68
N ASN A 32 -11.56 2.31 16.79
CA ASN A 32 -10.36 3.06 17.12
C ASN A 32 -9.25 2.06 17.44
N ILE A 33 -8.13 2.17 16.74
CA ILE A 33 -7.03 1.21 16.84
C ILE A 33 -5.72 1.91 17.14
N VAL A 34 -4.85 1.20 17.86
CA VAL A 34 -3.47 1.62 18.09
C VAL A 34 -2.55 0.65 17.35
N LEU A 35 -1.77 1.19 16.43
CA LEU A 35 -0.73 0.44 15.72
C LEU A 35 0.64 0.81 16.29
N THR A 36 1.43 -0.21 16.60
CA THR A 36 2.85 -0.05 16.95
C THR A 36 3.74 -0.53 15.81
N SER A 37 4.93 0.04 15.68
CA SER A 37 5.86 -0.24 14.57
C SER A 37 5.19 -0.02 13.20
N CYS A 38 4.36 1.03 13.11
CA CYS A 38 3.61 1.38 11.93
C CYS A 38 4.54 1.90 10.83
N VAL A 39 4.37 1.35 9.64
CA VAL A 39 5.02 1.71 8.39
C VAL A 39 3.93 2.00 7.38
N GLU A 40 4.02 3.13 6.71
CA GLU A 40 3.15 3.46 5.58
C GLU A 40 3.79 2.97 4.29
N ARG A 41 2.97 2.32 3.46
CA ARG A 41 3.35 1.84 2.13
C ARG A 41 2.76 2.78 1.09
N ILE A 42 3.63 3.48 0.36
CA ILE A 42 3.28 4.48 -0.65
C ILE A 42 3.66 3.94 -2.03
N GLY A 43 2.67 3.83 -2.92
CA GLY A 43 2.82 3.41 -4.30
C GLY A 43 2.90 4.57 -5.27
N ALA A 44 2.66 4.27 -6.54
CA ALA A 44 2.52 5.29 -7.57
C ALA A 44 1.20 6.07 -7.37
N PRO A 45 1.15 7.37 -7.73
CA PRO A 45 -0.09 8.15 -7.65
C PRO A 45 -1.24 7.47 -8.41
N TYR A 46 -2.45 7.52 -7.85
CA TYR A 46 -3.61 6.82 -8.41
C TYR A 46 -4.17 7.49 -9.68
N ASP A 47 -3.89 8.78 -9.87
CA ASP A 47 -4.46 9.68 -10.88
C ASP A 47 -3.66 9.77 -12.18
N VAL A 48 -2.47 9.17 -12.24
CA VAL A 48 -1.61 9.21 -13.43
C VAL A 48 -2.09 8.15 -14.43
N ASP A 49 -2.51 8.53 -15.64
CA ASP A 49 -2.85 7.53 -16.68
C ASP A 49 -1.63 6.65 -17.01
N ASP A 50 -1.81 5.34 -17.22
CA ASP A 50 -0.73 4.39 -17.54
C ASP A 50 0.09 4.80 -18.80
N ASN A 51 -0.46 5.67 -19.64
CA ASN A 51 0.22 6.24 -20.80
C ASN A 51 1.18 7.40 -20.49
N ALA A 52 1.04 8.10 -19.35
CA ALA A 52 1.87 9.26 -19.00
C ALA A 52 3.15 8.84 -18.23
N ALA A 53 3.10 7.76 -17.45
CA ALA A 53 4.26 7.24 -16.71
C ALA A 53 5.38 6.67 -17.62
N ALA A 54 5.11 6.51 -18.92
CA ALA A 54 6.11 6.10 -19.90
C ALA A 54 7.03 7.24 -20.36
N GLU A 55 6.67 8.51 -20.14
CA GLU A 55 7.45 9.67 -20.63
C GLU A 55 8.42 10.27 -19.61
N GLU A 56 8.26 10.02 -18.30
CA GLU A 56 9.13 10.63 -17.28
C GLU A 56 10.39 9.80 -16.93
N VAL A 57 10.48 8.55 -17.37
CA VAL A 57 11.62 7.65 -17.08
C VAL A 57 12.69 7.65 -18.19
N SER A 58 12.53 8.43 -19.26
CA SER A 58 13.44 8.42 -20.42
C SER A 58 14.61 9.41 -20.37
N THR A 59 14.93 10.04 -19.23
CA THR A 59 16.01 11.04 -19.16
C THR A 59 17.30 10.58 -18.46
N VAL A 60 17.38 9.33 -17.97
CA VAL A 60 18.61 8.80 -17.36
C VAL A 60 18.77 7.29 -17.58
N ALA A 61 19.05 6.87 -18.80
CA ALA A 61 19.73 5.60 -19.06
C ALA A 61 20.46 5.68 -20.41
N ASP A 62 21.79 5.79 -20.30
CA ASP A 62 22.75 5.74 -21.39
C ASP A 62 22.55 4.55 -22.34
N GLU A 63 22.91 4.83 -23.59
CA GLU A 63 22.92 3.95 -24.75
C GLU A 63 23.73 2.66 -24.52
N VAL A 64 23.12 1.46 -24.67
CA VAL A 64 23.69 0.27 -25.37
C VAL A 64 22.54 -0.69 -25.70
N SER A 65 22.36 -0.97 -26.99
CA SER A 65 21.39 -1.95 -27.53
C SER A 65 21.90 -3.39 -27.41
N THR A 66 21.06 -4.39 -27.08
CA THR A 66 21.11 -5.76 -27.65
C THR A 66 19.85 -6.59 -27.29
N ALA A 67 19.19 -7.11 -28.34
CA ALA A 67 18.28 -8.27 -28.42
C ALA A 67 16.99 -8.28 -27.58
N ILE A 68 15.88 -7.98 -28.27
CA ILE A 68 14.50 -8.14 -27.82
C ILE A 68 14.11 -9.63 -27.82
N ASN A 69 13.94 -10.22 -26.64
CA ASN A 69 13.12 -11.42 -26.45
C ASN A 69 11.72 -10.98 -25.99
N ARG A 70 10.73 -11.12 -26.87
CA ARG A 70 9.33 -10.72 -26.66
C ARG A 70 8.55 -11.74 -25.84
N ASN A 71 8.94 -11.97 -24.59
CA ASN A 71 8.10 -12.67 -23.62
C ASN A 71 8.35 -12.04 -22.25
N ASP A 72 7.30 -11.43 -21.68
CA ASP A 72 7.22 -10.90 -20.30
C ASP A 72 7.63 -9.43 -20.02
N THR A 73 7.51 -8.53 -21.00
CA THR A 73 7.83 -7.09 -20.84
C THR A 73 6.59 -6.22 -20.60
N ALA A 74 5.76 -6.61 -19.63
CA ALA A 74 4.76 -5.72 -19.02
C ALA A 74 4.94 -5.69 -17.50
N ARG A 75 6.18 -5.84 -17.03
CA ARG A 75 6.57 -5.55 -15.65
C ARG A 75 6.42 -4.04 -15.49
N SER A 76 5.30 -3.60 -14.89
CA SER A 76 4.85 -2.20 -14.90
C SER A 76 6.00 -1.24 -14.63
N THR A 77 6.13 -0.20 -15.45
CA THR A 77 7.11 0.89 -15.32
C THR A 77 6.93 1.74 -14.06
N LEU A 78 5.99 1.38 -13.18
CA LEU A 78 5.69 2.09 -11.96
C LEU A 78 6.91 2.12 -11.01
N PRO A 79 7.05 3.20 -10.22
CA PRO A 79 8.08 3.28 -9.20
C PRO A 79 7.93 2.17 -8.15
N PRO A 80 9.04 1.76 -7.52
CA PRO A 80 9.01 0.85 -6.37
C PRO A 80 8.17 1.41 -5.23
N LEU A 81 7.52 0.50 -4.49
CA LEU A 81 6.82 0.85 -3.26
C LEU A 81 7.80 1.44 -2.24
N GLU A 82 7.45 2.58 -1.68
CA GLU A 82 8.19 3.24 -0.61
C GLU A 82 7.61 2.87 0.76
N GLU A 83 8.48 2.68 1.76
CA GLU A 83 8.08 2.42 3.15
C GLU A 83 8.50 3.59 4.06
N VAL A 84 7.52 4.30 4.62
CA VAL A 84 7.73 5.43 5.52
C VAL A 84 7.46 5.00 6.97
N GLN A 85 8.46 5.07 7.84
CA GLN A 85 8.31 4.67 9.25
C GLN A 85 7.56 5.75 10.05
N LEU A 86 6.39 5.40 10.59
CA LEU A 86 5.56 6.30 11.39
C LEU A 86 5.66 6.06 12.91
N GLY A 87 6.06 4.85 13.33
CA GLY A 87 6.26 4.50 14.74
C GLY A 87 4.97 4.05 15.42
N VAL A 88 4.48 4.78 16.42
CA VAL A 88 3.24 4.44 17.14
C VAL A 88 2.17 5.47 16.81
N MET A 89 1.00 5.01 16.35
CA MET A 89 -0.11 5.89 16.01
C MET A 89 -1.45 5.32 16.45
N MET A 90 -2.40 6.21 16.72
CA MET A 90 -3.80 5.88 16.94
C MET A 90 -4.59 6.30 15.70
N LEU A 91 -5.36 5.37 15.12
CA LEU A 91 -6.33 5.67 14.07
C LEU A 91 -7.73 5.76 14.68
N ARG A 92 -8.48 6.76 14.23
CA ARG A 92 -9.90 6.88 14.51
C ARG A 92 -10.65 5.86 13.67
N GLY A 93 -11.60 5.14 14.27
CA GLY A 93 -12.30 4.06 13.57
C GLY A 93 -13.21 4.50 12.42
N ALA A 94 -13.57 5.79 12.37
CA ALA A 94 -14.26 6.37 11.22
C ALA A 94 -13.37 6.43 9.96
N ASP A 95 -12.06 6.44 10.14
CA ASP A 95 -11.08 6.56 9.07
C ASP A 95 -10.57 5.18 8.61
N VAL A 96 -11.04 4.08 9.22
CA VAL A 96 -10.65 2.71 8.90
C VAL A 96 -11.63 2.09 7.92
N VAL A 97 -11.12 1.61 6.79
CA VAL A 97 -11.91 0.91 5.75
C VAL A 97 -11.79 -0.60 5.93
N SER A 98 -10.58 -1.11 6.05
CA SER A 98 -10.33 -2.55 6.21
C SER A 98 -9.12 -2.82 7.10
N ILE A 99 -9.13 -3.99 7.74
CA ILE A 99 -8.03 -4.52 8.54
C ILE A 99 -7.81 -5.97 8.10
N ALA A 100 -6.63 -6.27 7.58
CA ALA A 100 -6.23 -7.60 7.13
C ALA A 100 -5.06 -8.10 7.96
N VAL A 101 -5.08 -9.36 8.38
CA VAL A 101 -3.92 -10.01 9.01
C VAL A 101 -2.92 -10.35 7.92
N ILE A 102 -1.66 -10.02 8.15
CA ILE A 102 -0.56 -10.38 7.25
C ILE A 102 0.08 -11.68 7.77
N ASP A 103 0.32 -12.62 6.86
CA ASP A 103 1.20 -13.75 7.15
C ASP A 103 2.66 -13.27 7.16
N VAL A 104 3.25 -13.28 8.35
CA VAL A 104 4.61 -12.78 8.60
C VAL A 104 5.66 -13.63 7.87
N TYR A 105 5.41 -14.93 7.68
CA TYR A 105 6.36 -15.83 7.02
C TYR A 105 6.38 -15.62 5.51
N GLU A 106 5.20 -15.48 4.89
CA GLU A 106 5.09 -15.18 3.47
C GLU A 106 5.66 -13.80 3.16
N GLU A 107 5.33 -12.80 3.97
CA GLU A 107 5.85 -11.44 3.79
C GLU A 107 7.38 -11.40 3.92
N ALA A 108 7.97 -12.12 4.88
CA ALA A 108 9.43 -12.20 5.04
C ALA A 108 10.15 -12.88 3.87
N GLY A 109 9.46 -13.74 3.11
CA GLY A 109 9.99 -14.38 1.91
C GLY A 109 10.01 -13.47 0.67
N THR A 110 9.41 -12.27 0.76
CA THR A 110 9.30 -11.33 -0.34
C THR A 110 10.06 -10.03 -0.04
N ASN A 111 10.56 -9.38 -1.09
CA ASN A 111 11.20 -8.07 -0.94
C ASN A 111 10.24 -6.96 -1.35
N VAL A 112 9.89 -6.10 -0.40
CA VAL A 112 8.93 -5.01 -0.61
C VAL A 112 9.41 -4.03 -1.69
N LYS A 113 10.73 -3.88 -1.88
CA LYS A 113 11.30 -3.01 -2.93
C LYS A 113 11.00 -3.50 -4.34
N ASP A 114 10.62 -4.76 -4.50
CA ASP A 114 10.22 -5.34 -5.79
C ASP A 114 8.72 -5.17 -6.04
N TRP A 115 7.95 -4.74 -5.04
CA TRP A 115 6.52 -4.52 -5.17
C TRP A 115 6.27 -3.24 -5.96
N ARG A 116 5.26 -3.32 -6.83
CA ARG A 116 4.79 -2.23 -7.69
C ARG A 116 3.28 -2.18 -7.61
N GLY A 117 2.74 -0.98 -7.58
CA GLY A 117 1.31 -0.77 -7.50
C GLY A 117 1.00 0.72 -7.42
N ARG A 118 -0.25 1.05 -7.71
CA ARG A 118 -0.80 2.38 -7.50
C ARG A 118 -1.39 2.48 -6.10
N ASP A 119 -1.42 3.69 -5.59
CA ASP A 119 -2.20 4.02 -4.41
C ASP A 119 -3.68 3.78 -4.66
N MET A 120 -4.40 3.50 -3.58
CA MET A 120 -5.83 3.27 -3.66
C MET A 120 -6.57 4.60 -3.76
N PRO A 121 -7.60 4.72 -4.61
CA PRO A 121 -8.43 5.91 -4.63
C PRO A 121 -9.09 6.15 -3.26
N PRO A 122 -9.30 7.41 -2.87
CA PRO A 122 -10.08 7.75 -1.69
C PRO A 122 -11.50 7.18 -1.76
N VAL A 123 -12.06 6.82 -0.60
CA VAL A 123 -13.42 6.32 -0.51
C VAL A 123 -14.40 7.42 -0.91
N THR A 124 -15.05 7.24 -2.06
CA THR A 124 -16.16 8.09 -2.48
C THR A 124 -17.47 7.53 -1.90
N ALA A 125 -18.16 8.33 -1.09
CA ALA A 125 -19.51 7.97 -0.68
C ALA A 125 -20.42 8.03 -1.90
N VAL A 126 -20.81 6.86 -2.43
CA VAL A 126 -21.88 6.80 -3.44
C VAL A 126 -23.15 7.26 -2.74
N GLY A 127 -23.55 8.50 -2.97
CA GLY A 127 -24.82 9.03 -2.50
C GLY A 127 -25.92 8.11 -3.00
N LYS A 128 -26.61 7.41 -2.09
CA LYS A 128 -27.81 6.67 -2.46
C LYS A 128 -28.84 7.68 -2.96
N SER A 129 -29.08 7.71 -4.27
CA SER A 129 -30.30 8.28 -4.82
C SER A 129 -31.42 7.34 -4.39
N TRP A 130 -32.14 7.73 -3.33
CA TRP A 130 -33.44 7.13 -3.00
C TRP A 130 -34.51 7.71 -3.92
#